data_AF-A0A842QZY9-F1
#
_entry.id   AF-A0A842QZY9-F1
#
_cell.length_a   1.000
_cell.length_b   1.000
_cell.length_c   1.000
_cell.angle_alpha   90.00
_cell.angle_beta   90.00
_cell.angle_gamma   90.00
#
_symmetry.space_group_name_H-M   'P 1'
#
loop_
_entity.id
_entity.type
_entity.pdbx_description
1 polymer ?
#
loop_
_entity_poly.entity_id
_entity_poly.type
_entity_poly.pdbx_seq_one_letter_code
_entity_poly.pdbx_strand_id
1 'polypeptide(L)'
;MQVKEGFFIMVKHPKYQAMDDARQEAIPRLFAEICGNRQDLSLERVEPVVAVDPKPGPIPRPIFHVKQAGRDDNLAVIHPNGYAECFDDSFKDSFEKMVQELEDIAKQALRDFNGH
;
A
#
# COMPACT_ATOMS: atom_id res chain seq x y z
N MET A 1 29.34 33.82 -1.64
CA MET A 1 28.94 32.90 -2.74
C MET A 1 29.41 31.52 -2.29
N GLN A 2 28.62 30.49 -1.98
CA GLN A 2 27.20 30.17 -2.11
C GLN A 2 26.68 29.67 -0.76
N VAL A 3 25.47 30.05 -0.39
CA VAL A 3 24.69 29.37 0.64
C VAL A 3 24.20 28.08 -0.02
N LYS A 4 24.69 26.90 0.41
CA LYS A 4 24.16 25.63 -0.11
C LYS A 4 22.82 25.40 0.57
N GLU A 5 21.77 25.55 -0.25
CA GLU A 5 20.37 25.48 0.11
C GLU A 5 20.02 24.15 0.76
N GLY A 6 19.09 24.24 1.71
CA GLY A 6 18.71 23.16 2.61
C GLY A 6 18.04 21.99 1.92
N PHE A 7 18.31 20.81 2.45
CA PHE A 7 17.50 19.62 2.22
C PHE A 7 16.09 19.87 2.76
N PHE A 8 15.11 20.02 1.88
CA PHE A 8 13.70 19.93 2.25
C PHE A 8 13.18 18.56 1.83
N ILE A 9 13.27 17.60 2.75
CA ILE A 9 12.46 16.38 2.67
C ILE A 9 11.00 16.88 2.76
N MET A 10 10.21 16.76 1.69
CA MET A 10 8.77 16.98 1.79
C MET A 10 8.18 15.81 2.58
N VAL A 11 8.11 15.99 3.89
CA VAL A 11 7.55 15.02 4.85
C VAL A 11 6.03 15.07 4.69
N LYS A 12 5.43 14.05 4.06
CA LYS A 12 3.99 13.80 4.20
C LYS A 12 3.70 13.86 5.71
N HIS A 13 2.74 14.67 6.15
CA HIS A 13 2.52 14.92 7.58
C HIS A 13 2.60 13.59 8.35
N PRO A 14 3.43 13.44 9.40
CA PRO A 14 3.79 12.13 9.98
C PRO A 14 2.61 11.20 10.26
N LYS A 15 1.46 11.78 10.62
CA LYS A 15 0.17 11.10 10.72
C LYS A 15 -0.24 10.24 9.50
N TYR A 16 0.00 10.72 8.28
CA TYR A 16 -0.26 9.96 7.05
C TYR A 16 0.83 8.92 6.79
N GLN A 17 2.03 9.14 7.31
CA GLN A 17 3.10 8.15 7.25
C GLN A 17 2.74 6.93 8.11
N ALA A 18 2.24 7.15 9.33
CA ALA A 18 1.75 6.08 10.20
C ALA A 18 0.60 5.28 9.56
N MET A 19 -0.33 5.94 8.88
CA MET A 19 -1.40 5.27 8.13
C MET A 19 -0.86 4.42 6.98
N ASP A 20 0.04 4.99 6.18
CA ASP A 20 0.61 4.29 5.02
C ASP A 20 1.45 3.07 5.45
N ASP A 21 2.24 3.20 6.51
CA ASP A 21 3.05 2.10 7.05
C ASP A 21 2.15 1.00 7.61
N ALA A 22 1.10 1.35 8.37
CA ALA A 22 0.15 0.38 8.91
C ALA A 22 -0.57 -0.39 7.79
N ARG A 23 -0.96 0.27 6.69
CA ARG A 23 -1.50 -0.42 5.51
C ARG A 23 -0.45 -1.34 4.88
N GLN A 24 0.77 -0.85 4.67
CA GLN A 24 1.84 -1.64 4.05
C GLN A 24 2.13 -2.95 4.80
N GLU A 25 2.13 -2.90 6.13
CA GLU A 25 2.31 -4.07 6.99
C GLU A 25 1.09 -5.00 6.99
N ALA A 26 -0.13 -4.44 6.92
CA ALA A 26 -1.36 -5.21 6.97
C ALA A 26 -1.70 -5.93 5.66
N ILE A 27 -1.30 -5.42 4.49
CA ILE A 27 -1.69 -5.99 3.19
C ILE A 27 -1.36 -7.50 3.07
N PRO A 28 -0.11 -7.97 3.34
CA PRO A 28 0.19 -9.39 3.26
C PRO A 28 -0.59 -10.25 4.25
N ARG A 29 -0.82 -9.73 5.47
CA ARG A 29 -1.57 -10.42 6.51
C ARG A 29 -3.04 -10.58 6.12
N LEU A 30 -3.69 -9.50 5.71
CA LEU A 30 -5.09 -9.51 5.29
C LEU A 30 -5.31 -10.37 4.04
N PHE A 31 -4.37 -10.35 3.10
CA PHE A 31 -4.40 -11.26 1.96
C PHE A 31 -4.41 -12.72 2.41
N ALA A 32 -3.51 -13.11 3.31
CA ALA A 32 -3.47 -14.49 3.83
C ALA A 32 -4.74 -14.86 4.61
N GLU A 33 -5.29 -13.95 5.41
CA GLU A 33 -6.50 -14.20 6.21
C GLU A 33 -7.76 -14.31 5.36
N ILE A 34 -7.92 -13.46 4.35
CA ILE A 34 -9.14 -13.38 3.53
C ILE A 34 -9.08 -14.34 2.33
N CYS A 35 -7.89 -14.52 1.75
CA CYS A 35 -7.69 -15.28 0.51
C CYS A 35 -6.94 -16.59 0.72
N GLY A 36 -6.52 -16.93 1.95
CA GLY A 36 -5.66 -18.10 2.21
C GLY A 36 -6.25 -19.46 1.83
N ASN A 37 -7.56 -19.54 1.63
CA ASN A 37 -8.24 -20.74 1.11
C ASN A 37 -8.16 -20.86 -0.43
N ARG A 38 -7.76 -19.79 -1.13
CA ARG A 38 -7.64 -19.73 -2.60
C ARG A 38 -6.19 -19.94 -3.02
N GLN A 39 -5.85 -21.20 -3.32
CA GLN A 39 -4.51 -21.57 -3.80
C GLN A 39 -4.20 -21.06 -5.20
N ASP A 40 -5.22 -20.63 -5.95
CA ASP A 40 -5.09 -20.00 -7.25
C ASP A 40 -4.67 -18.53 -7.17
N LEU A 41 -4.65 -17.92 -5.99
CA LEU A 41 -4.28 -16.52 -5.81
C LEU A 41 -2.86 -16.36 -5.26
N SER A 42 -2.18 -15.31 -5.73
CA SER A 42 -0.90 -14.88 -5.19
C SER A 42 -0.86 -13.37 -5.00
N LEU A 43 -0.04 -12.95 -4.04
CA LEU A 43 0.25 -11.55 -3.77
C LEU A 43 1.70 -11.26 -4.16
N GLU A 44 1.89 -10.39 -5.14
CA GLU A 44 3.20 -9.94 -5.57
C GLU A 44 3.46 -8.54 -5.02
N ARG A 45 4.61 -8.36 -4.35
CA ARG A 45 5.09 -7.06 -3.89
C ARG A 45 6.05 -6.50 -4.94
N VAL A 46 5.71 -5.36 -5.52
CA VAL A 46 6.53 -4.65 -6.49
C VAL A 46 7.19 -3.47 -5.79
N GLU A 47 8.52 -3.54 -5.63
CA GLU A 47 9.29 -2.45 -5.03
C GLU A 47 9.28 -1.20 -5.92
N PRO A 48 9.30 0.00 -5.34
CA PRO A 48 9.37 1.22 -6.12
C PRO A 48 10.71 1.30 -6.86
N VAL A 49 10.66 1.72 -8.12
CA VAL A 49 11.88 2.01 -8.89
C VAL A 49 12.47 3.32 -8.38
N VAL A 50 13.59 3.25 -7.67
CA VAL A 50 14.33 4.44 -7.23
C VAL A 50 15.14 4.97 -8.42
N ALA A 51 14.79 6.16 -8.90
CA ALA A 51 15.56 6.82 -9.94
C ALA A 51 16.98 7.17 -9.44
N VAL A 52 17.96 7.11 -10.35
CA VAL A 52 19.38 7.47 -10.06
C VAL A 52 19.52 8.94 -9.61
N ASP A 53 18.55 9.79 -9.97
CA ASP A 53 18.42 11.17 -9.51
C ASP A 53 16.98 11.43 -9.02
N PRO A 54 16.68 11.16 -7.73
CA PRO A 54 15.33 11.23 -7.21
C PRO A 54 14.86 12.69 -7.14
N LYS A 55 13.85 13.03 -7.96
CA LYS A 55 13.15 14.30 -7.83
C LYS A 55 12.44 14.38 -6.46
N PRO A 56 12.35 15.58 -5.85
CA PRO A 56 11.54 15.79 -4.65
C PRO A 56 10.10 15.32 -4.88
N GLY A 57 9.61 14.45 -4.00
CA GLY A 57 8.29 13.85 -4.12
C GLY A 57 7.93 12.99 -2.91
N PRO A 58 6.76 12.34 -2.92
CA PRO A 58 6.36 11.40 -1.88
C PRO A 58 7.41 10.29 -1.72
N ILE A 59 7.58 9.80 -0.50
CA ILE A 59 8.45 8.63 -0.24
C ILE A 59 7.95 7.49 -1.13
N PRO A 60 8.80 6.91 -1.99
CA PRO A 60 8.41 5.79 -2.84
C PRO A 60 7.96 4.61 -1.98
N ARG A 61 6.85 3.97 -2.36
CA ARG A 61 6.26 2.84 -1.63
C ARG A 61 6.07 1.65 -2.55
N PRO A 62 6.17 0.42 -2.02
CA PRO A 62 5.81 -0.76 -2.79
C PRO A 62 4.33 -0.71 -3.15
N ILE A 63 4.00 -1.34 -4.27
CA ILE A 63 2.62 -1.64 -4.67
C ILE A 63 2.42 -3.15 -4.60
N PHE A 64 1.19 -3.57 -4.35
CA PHE A 64 0.85 -4.98 -4.21
C PHE A 64 -0.12 -5.38 -5.32
N HIS A 65 0.25 -6.39 -6.09
CA HIS A 65 -0.57 -6.95 -7.15
C HIS A 65 -1.16 -8.27 -6.68
N VAL A 66 -2.47 -8.42 -6.82
CA VAL A 66 -3.14 -9.71 -6.66
C VAL A 66 -3.23 -10.37 -8.03
N LYS A 67 -2.70 -11.58 -8.14
CA LYS A 67 -2.65 -12.35 -9.39
C LYS A 67 -3.36 -13.68 -9.22
N GLN A 68 -3.83 -14.23 -10.35
CA GLN A 68 -4.39 -15.57 -10.43
C GLN A 68 -3.46 -16.50 -11.20
N ALA A 69 -3.29 -17.74 -10.74
CA ALA A 69 -2.53 -18.76 -11.43
C ALA A 69 -3.08 -18.97 -12.85
N GLY A 70 -2.18 -18.93 -13.84
CA GLY A 70 -2.55 -19.09 -15.25
C GLY A 70 -3.10 -17.84 -15.93
N ARG A 71 -3.08 -16.67 -15.27
CA ARG A 71 -3.40 -15.37 -15.87
C ARG A 71 -2.21 -14.42 -15.76
N ASP A 72 -2.00 -13.64 -16.82
CA ASP A 72 -0.97 -12.59 -16.84
C ASP A 72 -1.48 -11.27 -16.26
N ASP A 73 -2.80 -11.06 -16.23
CA ASP A 73 -3.43 -9.85 -15.73
C ASP A 73 -3.54 -9.82 -14.20
N ASN A 74 -3.44 -8.63 -13.62
CA ASN A 74 -3.71 -8.40 -12.21
C ASN A 74 -5.22 -8.43 -11.95
N LEU A 75 -5.67 -9.14 -10.91
CA LEU A 75 -7.05 -9.07 -10.42
C LEU A 75 -7.31 -7.78 -9.65
N ALA A 76 -6.30 -7.30 -8.91
CA ALA A 76 -6.36 -6.06 -8.17
C ALA A 76 -4.96 -5.48 -7.93
N VAL A 77 -4.90 -4.18 -7.69
CA VAL A 77 -3.71 -3.45 -7.27
C VAL A 77 -4.04 -2.68 -6.00
N ILE A 78 -3.18 -2.79 -4.99
CA ILE A 78 -3.36 -2.15 -3.69
C ILE A 78 -2.12 -1.31 -3.38
N HIS A 79 -2.33 -0.02 -3.11
CA HIS A 79 -1.28 0.91 -2.71
C HIS A 79 -1.41 1.23 -1.22
N PRO A 80 -0.29 1.24 -0.47
CA PRO A 80 -0.29 1.63 0.94
C PRO A 80 -0.81 3.04 1.21
N ASN A 81 -0.82 3.93 0.21
CA ASN A 81 -1.30 5.30 0.34
C ASN A 81 -2.85 5.42 0.39
N GLY A 82 -3.58 4.30 0.32
CA GLY A 82 -5.04 4.26 0.34
C GLY A 82 -5.70 4.15 -1.04
N TYR A 83 -4.93 4.23 -2.13
CA TYR A 83 -5.45 3.91 -3.46
C TYR A 83 -5.50 2.39 -3.65
N ALA A 84 -6.60 1.87 -4.17
CA ALA A 84 -6.74 0.48 -4.54
C ALA A 84 -7.73 0.36 -5.71
N GLU A 85 -7.49 -0.60 -6.59
CA GLU A 85 -8.30 -0.83 -7.79
C GLU A 85 -8.48 -2.33 -8.01
N CYS A 86 -9.71 -2.73 -8.36
CA CYS A 86 -10.04 -4.11 -8.68
C CYS A 86 -10.48 -4.19 -10.15
N PHE A 87 -9.83 -5.08 -10.90
CA PHE A 87 -10.02 -5.24 -12.34
C PHE A 87 -10.90 -6.44 -12.69
N ASP A 88 -11.18 -7.32 -11.72
CA ASP A 88 -11.88 -8.57 -11.94
C ASP A 88 -12.97 -8.83 -10.89
N ASP A 89 -14.21 -8.99 -11.38
CA ASP A 89 -15.39 -9.19 -10.54
C ASP A 89 -15.31 -10.46 -9.68
N SER A 90 -14.56 -11.49 -10.10
CA SER A 90 -14.38 -12.73 -9.32
C SER A 90 -13.58 -12.55 -8.03
N PHE A 91 -12.91 -11.40 -7.87
CA PHE A 91 -12.15 -11.03 -6.68
C PHE A 91 -12.80 -9.90 -5.88
N LYS A 92 -13.89 -9.30 -6.39
CA LYS A 92 -14.48 -8.08 -5.85
C LYS A 92 -14.88 -8.18 -4.38
N ASP A 93 -15.54 -9.26 -3.98
CA ASP A 93 -15.98 -9.43 -2.59
C ASP A 93 -14.79 -9.51 -1.61
N SER A 94 -13.75 -10.25 -1.98
CA SER A 94 -12.51 -10.34 -1.19
C SER A 94 -11.77 -9.00 -1.15
N PHE A 95 -11.74 -8.31 -2.29
CA PHE A 95 -11.13 -6.98 -2.42
C PHE A 95 -11.82 -5.94 -1.55
N GLU A 96 -13.14 -5.82 -1.62
CA GLU A 96 -13.91 -4.86 -0.83
C GLU A 96 -13.71 -5.08 0.67
N LYS A 97 -13.70 -6.35 1.10
CA LYS A 97 -13.38 -6.70 2.48
C LYS A 97 -11.96 -6.27 2.87
N MET A 98 -10.96 -6.55 2.02
CA MET A 98 -9.58 -6.12 2.27
C MET A 98 -9.46 -4.60 2.39
N VAL A 99 -10.08 -3.84 1.49
CA VAL A 99 -10.04 -2.37 1.49
C VAL A 99 -10.67 -1.80 2.75
N GLN A 100 -11.80 -2.36 3.18
CA GLN A 100 -12.46 -1.93 4.42
C GLN A 100 -11.56 -2.15 5.65
N GLU A 101 -11.00 -3.35 5.81
CA GLU A 101 -10.10 -3.68 6.92
C GLU A 101 -8.82 -2.82 6.92
N LEU A 102 -8.24 -2.56 5.73
CA LEU A 102 -7.08 -1.68 5.60
C LEU A 102 -7.37 -0.25 6.04
N GLU A 103 -8.56 0.26 5.73
CA GLU A 103 -8.95 1.61 6.13
C GLU A 103 -9.21 1.71 7.63
N ASP A 104 -9.77 0.67 8.24
CA ASP A 104 -9.97 0.62 9.69
C ASP A 104 -8.64 0.54 10.46
N ILE A 105 -7.68 -0.25 9.95
CA ILE A 105 -6.29 -0.29 10.47
C ILE A 105 -5.62 1.08 10.34
N ALA A 106 -5.74 1.73 9.18
CA ALA A 106 -5.16 3.05 8.97
C ALA A 106 -5.74 4.10 9.92
N LYS A 107 -7.06 4.10 10.13
CA LYS A 107 -7.72 4.98 11.12
C LYS A 107 -7.24 4.69 12.54
N GLN A 108 -7.01 3.43 12.89
CA GLN A 108 -6.48 3.08 14.21
C GLN A 108 -5.05 3.62 14.39
N ALA A 109 -4.17 3.40 13.41
CA ALA A 109 -2.80 3.94 13.43
C ALA A 109 -2.78 5.49 13.52
N LEU A 110 -3.72 6.16 12.86
CA LEU A 110 -3.90 7.61 12.98
C LEU A 110 -4.32 8.03 14.39
N ARG A 111 -5.21 7.28 15.05
CA ARG A 111 -5.63 7.56 16.43
C ARG A 111 -4.47 7.36 17.40
N ASP A 112 -3.75 6.25 17.27
CA ASP A 112 -2.60 5.92 18.11
C ASP A 112 -1.52 7.01 17.99
N PHE A 113 -1.26 7.48 16.77
CA PHE A 113 -0.33 8.59 16.53
C PHE A 113 -0.76 9.93 17.18
N ASN A 114 -2.06 10.20 17.31
CA ASN A 114 -2.58 11.49 17.77
C ASN A 114 -2.86 11.59 19.28
N GLY A 115 -2.78 10.49 20.05
CA GLY A 115 -3.41 10.46 21.37
C GLY A 115 -2.87 9.48 22.41
N HIS A 116 -1.74 8.81 22.15
CA HIS A 116 -0.97 8.10 23.17
C HIS A 116 0.51 8.46 23.11
#